data_AF-A0A354K3T6-F1
#
_entry.id   AF-A0A354K3T6-F1
#
_cell.length_a   1.000
_cell.length_b   1.000
_cell.length_c   1.000
_cell.angle_alpha   90.00
_cell.angle_beta   90.00
_cell.angle_gamma   90.00
#
_symmetry.space_group_name_H-M   'P 1'
#
loop_
_entity.id
_entity.type
_entity.pdbx_description
1 polymer ?
#
loop_
_entity_poly.entity_id
_entity_poly.type
_entity_poly.pdbx_seq_one_letter_code
_entity_poly.pdbx_strand_id
1 'polypeptide(L)' 'LLCYSPNEDYVTVWLRWFKRGFLRLKASDIRPAILPEWLEGQEEDDPAQCGFPRCEKHGIYLTYLGCQICNS' A
#
# COMPACT_ATOMS: atom_id res chain seq x y z
N LEU A 1 15.80 16.90 0.85
CA LEU A 1 14.88 16.54 -0.26
C LEU A 1 15.70 15.79 -1.30
N LEU A 2 15.31 14.57 -1.66
CA LEU A 2 15.91 13.87 -2.79
C LEU A 2 15.44 14.59 -4.07
N CYS A 3 16.37 15.18 -4.84
CA CYS A 3 16.09 15.83 -6.13
C CYS A 3 15.80 14.79 -7.23
N TYR A 4 15.00 13.77 -6.92
CA TYR A 4 14.60 12.77 -7.88
C TYR A 4 13.45 13.30 -8.74
N SER A 5 13.68 13.33 -10.04
CA SER A 5 12.62 13.52 -11.03
C SER A 5 12.46 12.22 -11.81
N PRO A 6 11.35 11.50 -11.67
CA PRO A 6 11.13 10.27 -12.42
C PRO A 6 11.05 10.57 -13.92
N ASN A 7 11.50 9.62 -14.74
CA ASN A 7 11.23 9.66 -16.18
C ASN A 7 9.73 9.41 -16.41
N GLU A 8 8.96 10.49 -16.51
CA GLU A 8 7.49 10.41 -16.58
C GLU A 8 7.00 9.64 -17.79
N ASP A 9 7.63 9.78 -18.96
CA ASP A 9 7.25 9.06 -20.17
C ASP A 9 7.37 7.55 -19.97
N TYR A 10 8.47 7.11 -19.33
CA TYR A 10 8.69 5.71 -19.02
C TYR A 10 7.70 5.20 -17.96
N VAL A 11 7.59 5.92 -16.83
CA VAL A 11 6.74 5.50 -15.70
C VAL A 11 5.26 5.48 -16.09
N THR A 12 4.81 6.43 -16.89
CA THR A 12 3.40 6.55 -17.29
C THR A 12 2.94 5.35 -18.12
N VAL A 13 3.78 4.84 -19.02
CA VAL A 13 3.44 3.65 -19.83
C VAL A 13 3.16 2.45 -18.92
N TRP A 14 4.04 2.20 -17.95
CA TRP A 14 3.91 1.08 -17.01
C TRP A 14 2.73 1.26 -16.05
N LEU A 15 2.51 2.47 -15.53
CA LEU A 15 1.36 2.75 -14.68
C LEU A 15 0.03 2.56 -15.42
N ARG A 16 -0.06 2.94 -16.71
CA ARG A 16 -1.24 2.66 -17.53
C ARG A 16 -1.46 1.16 -17.71
N TRP A 17 -0.39 0.41 -17.97
CA TRP A 17 -0.48 -1.04 -18.13
C TRP A 17 -0.94 -1.72 -16.83
N PHE A 18 -0.32 -1.36 -15.70
CA PHE A 18 -0.71 -1.83 -14.37
C PHE A 18 -2.16 -1.52 -14.07
N LYS A 19 -2.60 -0.27 -14.30
CA LYS A 19 -4.01 0.13 -14.12
C LYS A 19 -4.98 -0.73 -14.93
N ARG A 20 -4.66 -1.04 -16.18
CA ARG A 20 -5.49 -1.92 -17.03
C ARG A 20 -5.58 -3.34 -16.48
N GLY A 21 -4.48 -3.88 -15.95
CA GLY A 21 -4.47 -5.18 -15.29
C GLY A 21 -5.33 -5.18 -14.03
N PHE A 22 -5.10 -4.20 -13.16
CA PHE A 22 -5.84 -4.03 -11.90
C PHE A 22 -7.35 -3.91 -12.12
N LEU A 23 -7.79 -3.10 -13.08
CA LEU A 23 -9.21 -2.91 -13.39
C LEU A 23 -9.89 -4.16 -13.98
N ARG A 24 -9.12 -5.13 -14.48
CA ARG A 24 -9.65 -6.40 -15.02
C ARG A 24 -9.64 -7.52 -14.00
N LEU A 25 -9.06 -7.31 -12.83
CA LEU A 25 -8.91 -8.30 -11.78
C LEU A 25 -10.30 -8.74 -11.29
N LYS A 26 -10.54 -10.05 -11.28
CA LYS A 26 -11.75 -10.68 -10.78
C LYS A 26 -11.44 -11.39 -9.47
N ALA A 27 -12.48 -11.66 -8.68
CA ALA A 27 -12.34 -12.46 -7.47
C ALA A 27 -11.73 -13.84 -7.76
N SER A 28 -12.00 -14.42 -8.95
CA SER A 28 -11.41 -15.68 -9.41
C SER A 28 -9.90 -15.62 -9.66
N ASP A 29 -9.34 -14.43 -9.85
CA ASP A 29 -7.90 -14.24 -10.06
C ASP A 29 -7.14 -14.17 -8.73
N ILE A 30 -7.86 -14.08 -7.60
CA ILE A 30 -7.28 -14.05 -6.25
C ILE A 30 -7.09 -15.49 -5.78
N ARG A 31 -5.82 -15.85 -5.51
CA ARG A 31 -5.50 -17.12 -4.87
C ARG A 31 -6.05 -17.12 -3.44
N PRO A 32 -6.93 -18.06 -3.03
CA PRO A 32 -7.54 -18.03 -1.71
C PRO A 32 -6.54 -18.07 -0.55
N ALA A 33 -5.43 -18.78 -0.72
CA ALA A 33 -4.39 -18.94 0.30
C ALA A 33 -3.39 -17.78 0.37
N ILE A 34 -3.47 -16.78 -0.51
CA ILE A 34 -2.43 -15.75 -0.59
C ILE A 34 -2.34 -14.88 0.66
N LEU A 35 -3.48 -14.58 1.29
CA LEU A 35 -3.52 -13.78 2.51
C LEU A 35 -2.87 -14.51 3.71
N PRO A 36 -3.29 -15.75 4.07
CA PRO A 36 -2.63 -16.46 5.16
C PRO A 36 -1.15 -16.76 4.86
N GLU A 37 -0.79 -17.11 3.62
CA GLU A 37 0.63 -17.31 3.23
C GLU A 37 1.46 -16.04 3.43
N TRP A 38 0.92 -14.88 3.06
CA TRP A 38 1.61 -13.60 3.24
C TRP A 38 1.75 -13.23 4.72
N LEU A 39 0.69 -13.45 5.51
CA LEU A 39 0.68 -13.18 6.95
C LEU A 39 1.67 -14.08 7.71
N GLU A 40 1.75 -15.38 7.38
CA GLU A 40 2.68 -16.32 8.01
C GLU A 40 4.16 -15.88 7.89
N GLY A 41 4.51 -15.11 6.86
CA GLY A 41 5.84 -14.56 6.67
C GLY A 41 6.11 -13.21 7.35
N GLN A 42 5.16 -12.65 8.10
CA GLN A 42 5.33 -11.38 8.81
C GLN A 42 5.77 -11.61 10.27
N GLU A 43 6.48 -10.64 10.84
CA GLU A 43 6.83 -10.63 12.26
C GLU A 43 5.56 -10.47 13.13
N GLU A 44 5.61 -10.94 14.38
CA GLU A 44 4.47 -10.87 15.30
C GLU A 44 4.00 -9.43 15.59
N ASP A 45 4.91 -8.47 15.57
CA ASP A 45 4.65 -7.05 15.77
C ASP A 45 4.42 -6.27 14.46
N ASP A 46 4.39 -6.96 13.32
CA ASP A 46 4.10 -6.30 12.05
C ASP A 46 2.64 -5.77 12.06
N PRO A 47 2.41 -4.53 11.59
CA PRO A 47 1.08 -3.97 11.42
C PRO A 47 0.09 -4.85 10.64
N ALA A 48 0.57 -5.73 9.76
CA ALA A 48 -0.24 -6.72 9.07
C ALA A 48 -0.86 -7.77 10.01
N GLN A 49 -0.16 -8.10 11.11
CA GLN A 49 -0.60 -9.05 12.15
C GLN A 49 -1.36 -8.36 13.29
N CYS A 50 -0.86 -7.21 13.75
CA CYS A 50 -1.37 -6.54 14.95
C CYS A 50 -2.22 -5.28 14.67
N GLY A 51 -2.40 -4.92 13.40
CA GLY A 51 -3.18 -3.78 12.95
C GLY A 51 -2.33 -2.53 12.70
N PHE A 52 -2.71 -1.77 11.67
CA PHE A 52 -2.01 -0.54 11.32
C PHE A 52 -2.34 0.60 12.29
N PRO A 53 -1.33 1.36 12.74
CA PRO A 53 -1.54 2.46 13.67
C PRO A 53 -2.40 3.55 13.02
N ARG A 54 -3.37 4.06 13.78
CA ARG A 54 -4.28 5.12 13.35
C ARG A 54 -4.18 6.33 14.28
N CYS A 55 -4.40 7.51 13.71
CA CYS A 55 -4.55 8.73 14.49
C CYS A 55 -5.86 8.66 15.29
N GLU A 56 -5.78 8.77 16.61
CA GLU A 56 -6.98 8.76 17.48
C GLU A 56 -7.94 9.92 17.17
N LYS A 57 -7.42 11.07 16.74
CA LYS A 57 -8.23 12.27 16.45
C LYS A 57 -8.95 12.19 15.10
N HIS A 58 -8.29 11.65 14.08
CA HIS A 58 -8.76 11.74 12.69
C HIS A 58 -9.14 10.37 12.08
N GLY A 59 -8.82 9.27 12.75
CA GLY A 59 -9.10 7.91 12.28
C GLY A 59 -8.27 7.47 11.06
N ILE A 60 -7.35 8.30 10.55
CA ILE A 60 -6.51 7.97 9.40
C ILE A 60 -5.28 7.15 9.82
N TYR A 61 -4.76 6.34 8.90
CA TYR A 61 -3.50 5.62 9.12
C TYR A 61 -2.33 6.57 9.31
N LEU A 62 -1.44 6.23 10.25
CA LEU A 62 -0.20 6.96 10.44
C LEU A 62 0.80 6.59 9.35
N THR A 63 1.49 7.61 8.84
CA THR A 63 2.66 7.44 7.97
C THR A 63 3.93 7.45 8.81
N TYR A 64 5.11 7.27 8.19
CA TYR A 64 6.38 7.49 8.88
C TYR A 64 6.54 8.93 9.41
N LEU A 65 5.78 9.88 8.85
CA LEU A 65 5.67 11.26 9.31
C LEU A 65 4.51 11.47 10.30
N GLY A 66 3.88 10.43 10.82
CA GLY A 66 2.69 10.56 11.67
C GLY A 66 1.41 10.88 10.88
N CYS A 67 0.48 11.60 11.53
CA CYS A 67 -0.81 11.93 10.94
C CYS A 67 -0.66 13.10 9.97
N GLN A 68 -0.97 12.86 8.69
CA GLN A 68 -0.86 13.87 7.63
C GLN A 68 -1.71 15.11 7.91
N ILE A 69 -2.88 14.97 8.53
CA ILE A 69 -3.75 16.13 8.87
C ILE A 69 -3.19 16.92 10.06
N CYS A 70 -2.60 16.25 11.06
CA CYS A 70 -1.96 16.95 12.17
C CYS A 70 -0.69 17.72 11.75
N ASN A 71 -0.02 17.21 10.73
CA ASN A 71 1.29 17.67 10.28
C ASN A 71 1.24 18.46 8.97
N SER A 72 0.03 18.85 8.54
CA SER A 72 -0.21 19.81 7.44
C SER A 72 -0.27 21.24 7.97
#